data_AF-A0A6C0C5J0-F1
#
_entry.id   AF-A0A6C0C5J0-F1
#
_cell.length_a   1.000
_cell.length_b   1.000
_cell.length_c   1.000
_cell.angle_alpha   90.00
_cell.angle_beta   90.00
_cell.angle_gamma   90.00
#
_symmetry.space_group_name_H-M   'P 1'
#
loop_
_entity.id
_entity.type
_entity.pdbx_description
1 polymer ?
#
loop_
_entity_poly.entity_id
_entity_poly.type
_entity_poly.pdbx_seq_one_letter_code
_entity_poly.pdbx_strand_id
1 'polypeptide(L)'
;MYLTIETSKFNPYFILINNKTKNNIMNNSNFYRILYSDEHITFNGVYIHFILQNLNIEKYFNKVKCCFNNNIYNNKIINDIINIEKITLEKMQSQLKNYTPNYRMKEQLEHYFIKIFNENHIKLGNHDNIIFILKISGIWCNENTKTYGITFRFYIC
;
A
#
# COMPACT_ATOMS: atom_id res chain seq x y z
N MET A 1 4.56 -17.93 -1.48
CA MET A 1 5.77 -17.20 -1.91
C MET A 1 5.34 -15.92 -2.61
N TYR A 2 5.76 -14.76 -2.13
CA TYR A 2 5.50 -13.49 -2.82
C TYR A 2 6.77 -13.08 -3.55
N LEU A 3 6.66 -12.76 -4.84
CA LEU A 3 7.73 -12.08 -5.54
C LEU A 3 7.53 -10.58 -5.34
N THR A 4 8.56 -9.89 -4.90
CA THR A 4 8.50 -8.48 -4.51
C THR A 4 9.66 -7.71 -5.11
N ILE A 5 9.45 -6.42 -5.33
CA ILE A 5 10.50 -5.47 -5.70
C ILE A 5 10.92 -4.68 -4.46
N GLU A 6 12.18 -4.29 -4.42
CA GLU A 6 12.67 -3.35 -3.40
C GLU A 6 12.08 -1.96 -3.67
N THR A 7 11.80 -1.19 -2.62
CA THR A 7 11.27 0.19 -2.75
C THR A 7 12.10 1.06 -3.70
N SER A 8 13.43 0.91 -3.67
CA SER A 8 14.36 1.65 -4.53
C SER A 8 14.25 1.31 -6.03
N LYS A 9 13.73 0.13 -6.36
CA LYS A 9 13.58 -0.37 -7.74
C LYS A 9 12.17 -0.13 -8.31
N PHE A 10 11.30 0.54 -7.56
CA PHE A 10 9.98 0.89 -8.04
C PHE A 10 10.06 1.84 -9.23
N ASN A 11 9.45 1.45 -10.35
CA ASN A 11 9.36 2.26 -11.53
C ASN A 11 7.88 2.52 -11.87
N PRO A 12 7.42 3.78 -11.84
CA PRO A 12 6.03 4.08 -12.12
C PRO A 12 5.64 3.75 -13.56
N TYR A 13 6.55 3.75 -14.54
CA TYR A 13 6.22 3.43 -15.93
C TYR A 13 5.65 2.02 -16.10
N PHE A 14 6.02 1.08 -15.22
CA PHE A 14 5.52 -0.30 -15.24
C PHE A 14 4.12 -0.47 -14.64
N ILE A 15 3.53 0.60 -14.09
CA ILE A 15 2.13 0.59 -13.65
C ILE A 15 1.21 0.69 -14.87
N LEU A 16 0.44 -0.37 -15.08
CA LEU A 16 -0.68 -0.45 -16.01
C LEU A 16 -1.99 -0.46 -15.24
N ILE A 17 -2.98 0.29 -15.72
CA ILE A 17 -4.29 0.40 -15.06
C ILE A 17 -5.35 -0.14 -16.02
N ASN A 18 -6.06 -1.18 -15.57
CA ASN A 18 -7.13 -1.80 -16.36
C ASN A 18 -8.42 -0.97 -16.31
N ASN A 19 -9.33 -1.29 -17.23
CA ASN A 19 -10.68 -0.72 -17.29
C ASN A 19 -11.46 -0.93 -15.99
N LYS A 20 -12.42 -0.02 -15.76
CA LYS A 20 -13.28 -0.05 -14.57
C LYS A 20 -14.08 -1.35 -14.49
N THR A 21 -14.12 -1.93 -13.31
CA THR A 21 -14.99 -3.06 -12.95
C THR A 21 -15.92 -2.63 -11.82
N LYS A 22 -17.12 -3.22 -11.74
CA LYS A 22 -18.02 -2.96 -10.61
C LYS A 22 -17.32 -3.43 -9.33
N ASN A 23 -17.27 -2.57 -8.33
CA ASN A 23 -16.70 -2.94 -7.04
C ASN A 23 -17.75 -3.72 -6.23
N ASN A 24 -17.46 -5.00 -5.96
CA ASN A 24 -18.38 -5.86 -5.22
C ASN A 24 -18.38 -5.58 -3.70
N ILE A 25 -17.44 -4.78 -3.19
CA ILE A 25 -17.28 -4.52 -1.76
C ILE A 25 -17.95 -3.20 -1.34
N MET A 26 -17.95 -2.20 -2.22
CA MET A 26 -18.45 -0.86 -1.91
C MET A 26 -19.49 -0.43 -2.96
N ASN A 27 -20.72 -0.23 -2.51
CA ASN A 27 -21.84 0.18 -3.36
C ASN A 27 -21.53 1.50 -4.09
N ASN A 28 -21.97 1.62 -5.34
CA ASN A 28 -21.72 2.78 -6.22
C ASN A 28 -20.25 3.15 -6.36
N SER A 29 -19.38 2.14 -6.40
CA SER A 29 -17.97 2.38 -6.63
C SER A 29 -17.41 1.50 -7.75
N ASN A 30 -16.43 2.06 -8.43
CA ASN A 30 -15.67 1.41 -9.49
C ASN A 30 -14.33 0.96 -8.93
N PHE A 31 -13.83 -0.16 -9.45
CA PHE A 31 -12.52 -0.70 -9.13
C PHE A 31 -11.67 -0.76 -10.41
N TYR A 32 -10.51 -0.11 -10.36
CA TYR A 32 -9.48 -0.14 -11.40
C TYR A 32 -8.36 -1.06 -10.93
N ARG A 33 -8.18 -2.19 -11.61
CA ARG A 33 -7.11 -3.12 -11.26
C ARG A 33 -5.76 -2.56 -11.71
N ILE A 34 -4.77 -2.59 -10.82
CA ILE A 34 -3.38 -2.28 -11.18
C ILE A 34 -2.67 -3.56 -11.55
N LEU A 35 -1.89 -3.50 -12.63
CA LEU A 35 -0.88 -4.48 -12.98
C LEU A 35 0.49 -3.80 -12.94
N TYR A 36 1.51 -4.53 -12.51
CA TYR A 36 2.90 -4.07 -12.58
C TYR A 36 3.64 -4.94 -13.58
N SER A 37 4.01 -4.40 -14.73
CA SER A 37 4.61 -5.17 -15.82
C SER A 37 5.86 -4.50 -16.34
N ASP A 38 6.94 -5.27 -16.37
CA ASP A 38 8.12 -4.97 -17.17
C ASP A 38 8.13 -5.85 -18.43
N GLU A 39 9.27 -5.93 -19.10
CA GLU A 39 9.49 -6.73 -20.31
C GLU A 39 9.59 -8.25 -20.05
N HIS A 40 9.75 -8.67 -18.80
CA HIS A 40 9.98 -10.07 -18.43
C HIS A 40 8.80 -10.68 -17.68
N ILE A 41 8.07 -9.89 -16.89
CA ILE A 41 7.03 -10.39 -15.99
C ILE A 41 5.93 -9.37 -15.73
N THR A 42 4.72 -9.89 -15.51
CA THR A 42 3.56 -9.12 -15.08
C THR A 42 3.05 -9.62 -13.73
N PHE A 43 2.88 -8.71 -12.78
CA PHE A 43 2.25 -8.98 -11.49
C PHE A 43 0.83 -8.43 -11.41
N ASN A 44 0.01 -9.16 -10.68
CA ASN A 44 -1.35 -8.76 -10.30
C ASN A 44 -1.33 -7.76 -9.13
N GLY A 45 -0.84 -6.56 -9.43
CA GLY A 45 -0.61 -5.47 -8.47
C GLY A 45 0.87 -5.18 -8.26
N VAL A 46 1.16 -4.11 -7.55
CA VAL A 46 2.53 -3.74 -7.16
C VAL A 46 2.85 -4.42 -5.84
N TYR A 47 3.97 -5.14 -5.77
CA TYR A 47 4.44 -5.84 -4.57
C TYR A 47 5.79 -5.29 -4.15
N ILE A 48 5.84 -4.53 -3.08
CA ILE A 48 7.04 -3.82 -2.63
C ILE A 48 7.47 -4.40 -1.29
N HIS A 49 8.74 -4.76 -1.14
CA HIS A 49 9.29 -5.10 0.16
C HIS A 49 10.18 -3.98 0.69
N PHE A 50 10.15 -3.80 2.01
CA PHE A 50 10.96 -2.82 2.73
C PHE A 50 11.21 -3.31 4.16
N ILE A 51 12.21 -2.71 4.80
CA ILE A 51 12.62 -3.08 6.16
C ILE A 51 12.38 -1.89 7.06
N LEU A 52 11.76 -2.10 8.22
CA LEU A 52 11.75 -1.10 9.28
C LEU A 52 12.53 -1.62 10.48
N GLN A 53 13.05 -0.69 11.27
CA GLN A 53 13.86 -0.98 12.46
C GLN A 53 13.16 -0.54 13.74
N ASN A 54 13.45 -1.24 14.84
CA ASN A 54 13.00 -0.92 16.20
C ASN A 54 11.47 -0.74 16.26
N LEU A 55 10.74 -1.82 15.98
CA LEU A 55 9.29 -1.85 15.98
C LEU A 55 8.75 -2.54 17.22
N ASN A 56 7.56 -2.12 17.62
CA ASN A 56 6.76 -2.82 18.61
C ASN A 56 5.50 -3.36 17.93
N ILE A 57 5.31 -4.68 17.98
CA ILE A 57 4.12 -5.35 17.48
C ILE A 57 3.14 -5.56 18.63
N GLU A 58 1.99 -4.92 18.52
CA GLU A 58 0.91 -5.00 19.50
C GLU A 58 -0.36 -5.56 18.87
N LYS A 59 -1.15 -6.26 19.70
CA LYS A 59 -2.49 -6.69 19.30
C LYS A 59 -3.48 -5.57 19.58
N TYR A 60 -4.21 -5.13 18.57
CA TYR A 60 -5.25 -4.12 18.66
C TYR A 60 -6.61 -4.73 18.26
N PHE A 61 -7.36 -5.18 19.26
CA PHE A 61 -8.57 -5.98 19.10
C PHE A 61 -8.31 -7.27 18.29
N ASN A 62 -8.88 -7.37 17.07
CA ASN A 62 -8.72 -8.46 16.12
C ASN A 62 -7.78 -8.09 14.95
N LYS A 63 -6.90 -7.11 15.16
CA LYS A 63 -5.88 -6.70 14.18
C LYS A 63 -4.53 -6.59 14.86
N VAL A 64 -3.47 -6.95 14.15
CA VAL A 64 -2.09 -6.69 14.57
C VAL A 64 -1.65 -5.32 14.07
N LYS A 65 -1.15 -4.50 14.99
CA LYS A 65 -0.61 -3.15 14.73
C LYS A 65 0.89 -3.18 14.99
N CYS A 66 1.67 -2.76 14.01
CA CYS A 66 3.10 -2.54 14.17
C CYS A 66 3.33 -1.04 14.35
N CYS A 67 3.75 -0.65 15.54
CA CYS A 67 4.16 0.70 15.86
C CYS A 67 5.67 0.82 15.58
N PHE A 68 6.08 1.86 14.88
CA PHE A 68 7.49 2.13 14.61
C PHE A 68 7.88 3.47 15.23
N ASN A 69 9.13 3.59 15.63
CA ASN A 69 9.64 4.84 16.19
C ASN A 69 9.97 5.85 15.09
N ASN A 70 9.86 7.13 15.43
CA ASN A 70 10.33 8.24 14.61
C ASN A 70 11.87 8.23 14.58
N ASN A 71 12.44 7.55 13.59
CA ASN A 71 13.88 7.53 13.34
C ASN A 71 14.15 7.91 11.87
N ILE A 72 15.38 8.38 11.59
CA ILE A 72 15.75 8.89 10.25
C ILE A 72 15.59 7.79 9.18
N TYR A 73 15.95 6.56 9.52
CA TYR A 73 15.91 5.41 8.61
C TYR A 73 14.48 5.03 8.20
N ASN A 74 13.60 4.78 9.17
CA ASN A 74 12.19 4.45 8.95
C ASN A 74 11.50 5.60 8.25
N ASN A 75 11.74 6.85 8.66
CA ASN A 75 11.11 8.01 8.01
C ASN A 75 11.44 8.10 6.52
N LYS A 76 12.68 7.80 6.14
CA LYS A 76 13.06 7.75 4.72
C LYS A 76 12.25 6.69 3.97
N ILE A 77 12.18 5.48 4.49
CA ILE A 77 11.45 4.36 3.88
C ILE A 77 9.95 4.64 3.81
N ILE A 78 9.39 5.21 4.87
CA ILE A 78 7.99 5.62 4.94
C ILE A 78 7.68 6.71 3.90
N ASN A 79 8.57 7.70 3.75
CA ASN A 79 8.42 8.73 2.72
C ASN A 79 8.47 8.12 1.32
N ASP A 80 9.34 7.14 1.07
CA ASP A 80 9.39 6.44 -0.22
C ASP A 80 8.07 5.70 -0.52
N ILE A 81 7.49 5.04 0.49
CA ILE A 81 6.19 4.36 0.38
C ILE A 81 5.04 5.36 0.13
N ILE A 82 5.05 6.49 0.82
CA ILE A 82 4.08 7.57 0.62
C ILE A 82 4.22 8.15 -0.79
N ASN A 83 5.43 8.30 -1.29
CA ASN A 83 5.68 8.76 -2.65
C ASN A 83 5.14 7.77 -3.69
N ILE A 84 5.27 6.46 -3.45
CA ILE A 84 4.67 5.43 -4.31
C ILE A 84 3.14 5.56 -4.36
N GLU A 85 2.48 5.79 -3.22
CA GLU A 85 1.02 6.06 -3.18
C GLU A 85 0.67 7.25 -4.06
N LYS A 86 1.40 8.35 -3.87
CA LYS A 86 1.19 9.60 -4.59
C LYS A 86 1.32 9.41 -6.10
N ILE A 87 2.43 8.84 -6.55
CA ILE A 87 2.69 8.60 -7.98
C ILE A 87 1.63 7.67 -8.59
N THR A 88 1.22 6.64 -7.84
CA THR A 88 0.18 5.70 -8.29
C THR A 88 -1.17 6.39 -8.50
N LEU A 89 -1.55 7.31 -7.60
CA LEU A 89 -2.79 8.08 -7.71
C LEU A 89 -2.71 9.16 -8.80
N GLU A 90 -1.58 9.83 -8.96
CA GLU A 90 -1.35 10.84 -10.01
C GLU A 90 -1.58 10.27 -11.42
N LYS A 91 -1.24 9.00 -11.66
CA LYS A 91 -1.56 8.33 -12.94
C LYS A 91 -3.06 8.32 -13.28
N MET A 92 -3.92 8.22 -12.26
CA MET A 92 -5.38 8.25 -12.44
C MET A 92 -5.95 9.67 -12.50
N GLN A 93 -5.21 10.68 -12.07
CA GLN A 93 -5.70 12.06 -11.99
C GLN A 93 -6.16 12.58 -13.37
N SER A 94 -5.50 12.15 -14.45
CA SER A 94 -5.89 12.50 -15.82
C SER A 94 -7.28 11.99 -16.21
N GLN A 95 -7.68 10.81 -15.71
CA GLN A 95 -8.98 10.18 -15.98
C GLN A 95 -10.05 10.62 -14.97
N LEU A 96 -9.66 10.97 -13.75
CA LEU A 96 -10.55 11.31 -12.63
C LEU A 96 -10.40 12.79 -12.20
N LYS A 97 -10.39 13.73 -13.16
CA LYS A 97 -10.16 15.17 -12.91
C LYS A 97 -11.08 15.80 -11.86
N ASN A 98 -12.32 15.32 -11.77
CA ASN A 98 -13.34 15.85 -10.85
C ASN A 98 -13.36 15.14 -9.49
N TYR A 99 -12.41 14.23 -9.24
CA TYR A 99 -12.35 13.45 -8.02
C TYR A 99 -11.19 13.89 -7.14
N THR A 100 -11.34 13.73 -5.82
CA THR A 100 -10.32 14.03 -4.83
C THR A 100 -9.55 12.76 -4.45
N PRO A 101 -8.20 12.77 -4.51
CA PRO A 101 -7.39 11.65 -4.08
C PRO A 101 -7.45 11.50 -2.55
N ASN A 102 -7.61 10.27 -2.08
CA ASN A 102 -7.61 9.90 -0.69
C ASN A 102 -6.32 9.12 -0.38
N TYR A 103 -5.46 9.72 0.45
CA TYR A 103 -4.14 9.19 0.81
C TYR A 103 -4.19 8.41 2.13
N ARG A 104 -5.01 7.37 2.15
CA ARG A 104 -5.24 6.58 3.37
C ARG A 104 -3.98 5.89 3.89
N MET A 105 -3.07 5.48 3.00
CA MET A 105 -1.82 4.86 3.45
C MET A 105 -0.93 5.91 4.11
N LYS A 106 -0.74 7.08 3.48
CA LYS A 106 -0.04 8.22 4.08
C LYS A 106 -0.58 8.57 5.47
N GLU A 107 -1.89 8.77 5.60
CA GLU A 107 -2.51 9.07 6.89
C GLU A 107 -2.17 8.02 7.94
N GLN A 108 -2.20 6.73 7.58
CA GLN A 108 -1.83 5.66 8.50
C GLN A 108 -0.34 5.72 8.91
N LEU A 109 0.56 5.94 7.96
CA LEU A 109 2.00 5.94 8.21
C LEU A 109 2.47 7.20 8.97
N GLU A 110 1.81 8.34 8.79
CA GLU A 110 2.09 9.58 9.54
C GLU A 110 1.77 9.44 11.05
N HIS A 111 0.87 8.54 11.41
CA HIS A 111 0.58 8.18 12.81
C HIS A 111 1.52 7.10 13.36
N TYR A 112 2.61 6.79 12.67
CA TYR A 112 3.65 5.84 13.10
C TYR A 112 3.16 4.40 13.31
N PHE A 113 2.19 3.94 12.50
CA PHE A 113 1.73 2.56 12.59
C PHE A 113 1.40 1.90 11.26
N ILE A 114 1.54 0.58 11.22
CA ILE A 114 1.15 -0.28 10.10
C ILE A 114 0.14 -1.31 10.61
N LYS A 115 -0.96 -1.51 9.88
CA LYS A 115 -1.93 -2.58 10.15
C LYS A 115 -1.59 -3.79 9.29
N ILE A 116 -1.34 -4.92 9.93
CA ILE A 116 -0.92 -6.14 9.23
C ILE A 116 -2.14 -6.95 8.81
N PHE A 117 -2.10 -7.44 7.58
CA PHE A 117 -3.05 -8.37 7.04
C PHE A 117 -2.56 -9.79 7.30
N ASN A 118 -3.39 -10.59 7.99
CA ASN A 118 -3.13 -11.96 8.45
C ASN A 118 -2.30 -12.04 9.74
N GLU A 119 -2.90 -12.59 10.81
CA GLU A 119 -2.33 -12.60 12.17
C GLU A 119 -1.59 -13.89 12.52
N ASN A 120 -1.70 -14.90 11.66
CA ASN A 120 -1.29 -16.25 11.97
C ASN A 120 0.24 -16.27 12.13
N HIS A 121 0.70 -16.50 13.37
CA HIS A 121 2.10 -16.63 13.76
C HIS A 121 2.94 -15.34 13.85
N ILE A 122 2.32 -14.18 14.11
CA ILE A 122 3.11 -12.97 14.41
C ILE A 122 3.56 -12.98 15.87
N LYS A 123 4.88 -12.92 16.09
CA LYS A 123 5.46 -12.74 17.42
C LYS A 123 5.18 -11.32 17.92
N LEU A 124 4.48 -11.19 19.04
CA LEU A 124 4.23 -9.89 19.68
C LEU A 124 5.47 -9.38 20.41
N GLY A 125 5.54 -8.06 20.61
CA GLY A 125 6.62 -7.39 21.34
C GLY A 125 7.60 -6.63 20.44
N ASN A 126 8.79 -6.37 20.97
CA ASN A 126 9.81 -5.59 20.29
C ASN A 126 10.60 -6.43 19.29
N HIS A 127 10.85 -5.85 18.11
CA HIS A 127 11.64 -6.44 17.04
C HIS A 127 12.63 -5.43 16.50
N ASP A 128 13.88 -5.87 16.33
CA ASP A 128 14.95 -5.01 15.84
C ASP A 128 14.77 -4.70 14.35
N ASN A 129 14.47 -5.70 13.53
CA ASN A 129 14.28 -5.56 12.09
C ASN A 129 13.10 -6.43 11.64
N ILE A 130 12.16 -5.83 10.91
CA ILE A 130 11.06 -6.57 10.28
C ILE A 130 11.00 -6.24 8.80
N ILE A 131 10.88 -7.29 7.98
CA ILE A 131 10.63 -7.18 6.55
C ILE A 131 9.11 -7.12 6.33
N PHE A 132 8.67 -6.03 5.72
CA PHE A 132 7.29 -5.83 5.32
C PHE A 132 7.13 -6.03 3.82
N ILE A 133 5.96 -6.51 3.42
CA ILE A 133 5.50 -6.51 2.03
C ILE A 133 4.26 -5.64 1.91
N LEU A 134 4.34 -4.58 1.11
CA LEU A 134 3.22 -3.79 0.65
C LEU A 134 2.71 -4.35 -0.67
N LYS A 135 1.43 -4.74 -0.70
CA LYS A 135 0.71 -5.04 -1.94
C LYS A 135 -0.26 -3.92 -2.27
N ILE A 136 -0.13 -3.32 -3.44
CA ILE A 136 -1.12 -2.39 -4.02
C ILE A 136 -1.87 -3.12 -5.13
N SER A 137 -3.16 -3.41 -4.92
CA SER A 137 -3.96 -4.24 -5.85
C SER A 137 -4.71 -3.45 -6.93
N GLY A 138 -4.97 -2.18 -6.69
CA GLY A 138 -5.84 -1.38 -7.55
C GLY A 138 -6.25 -0.07 -6.91
N ILE A 139 -7.10 0.68 -7.62
CA ILE A 139 -7.62 1.97 -7.21
C ILE A 139 -9.14 1.85 -7.13
N TRP A 140 -9.71 2.22 -5.99
CA TRP A 140 -11.16 2.33 -5.83
C TRP A 140 -11.58 3.77 -6.12
N CYS A 141 -12.78 3.94 -6.67
CA CYS A 141 -13.34 5.24 -7.00
C CYS A 141 -14.82 5.26 -6.62
N ASN A 142 -15.21 6.21 -5.75
CA ASN A 142 -16.57 6.38 -5.26
C ASN A 142 -17.25 7.49 -6.05
N GLU A 143 -18.36 7.16 -6.73
CA GLU A 143 -19.09 8.10 -7.58
C GLU A 143 -19.85 9.15 -6.75
N ASN A 144 -20.33 8.80 -5.55
CA ASN A 144 -21.14 9.69 -4.71
C ASN A 144 -20.29 10.78 -4.05
N THR A 145 -19.18 10.40 -3.43
CA THR A 145 -18.27 11.33 -2.73
C THR A 145 -17.26 11.98 -3.67
N LYS A 146 -17.19 11.51 -4.93
CA LYS A 146 -16.14 11.88 -5.89
C LYS A 146 -14.74 11.72 -5.30
N THR A 147 -14.49 10.63 -4.58
CA THR A 147 -13.18 10.33 -4.00
C THR A 147 -12.60 9.06 -4.61
N TYR A 148 -11.27 8.97 -4.69
CA TYR A 148 -10.58 7.76 -5.13
C TYR A 148 -9.34 7.52 -4.31
N GLY A 149 -8.93 6.26 -4.16
CA GLY A 149 -7.77 5.91 -3.36
C GLY A 149 -7.22 4.54 -3.76
N ILE A 150 -6.03 4.21 -3.26
CA ILE A 150 -5.46 2.89 -3.50
C ILE A 150 -6.09 1.84 -2.59
N THR A 151 -6.12 0.60 -3.07
CA THR A 151 -6.33 -0.60 -2.24
C THR A 151 -4.99 -1.23 -1.95
N PHE A 152 -4.61 -1.25 -0.68
CA PHE A 152 -3.33 -1.78 -0.24
C PHE A 152 -3.47 -2.74 0.94
N ARG A 153 -2.47 -3.61 1.10
CA ARG A 153 -2.34 -4.53 2.24
C ARG A 153 -0.86 -4.66 2.62
N PHE A 154 -0.59 -4.69 3.91
CA PHE A 154 0.74 -4.99 4.46
C PHE A 154 0.80 -6.42 4.99
N TYR A 155 1.89 -7.11 4.72
CA TYR A 155 2.22 -8.44 5.25
C TYR A 155 3.58 -8.40 5.94
N ILE A 156 3.81 -9.32 6.87
CA ILE A 156 5.12 -9.57 7.49
C ILE A 156 5.70 -10.86 6.90
N CYS A 157 7.02 -10.87 6.68
CA CYS A 157 7.78 -12.08 6.33
C CYS A 157 8.52 -12.65 7.54
#